data_AF-A0A965FUD0-F1
#
_entry.id   AF-A0A965FUD0-F1
#
_cell.length_a   1.000
_cell.length_b   1.000
_cell.length_c   1.000
_cell.angle_alpha   90.00
_cell.angle_beta   90.00
_cell.angle_gamma   90.00
#
_symmetry.space_group_name_H-M   'P 1'
#
loop_
_entity.id
_entity.type
_entity.pdbx_description
1 polymer ?
#
loop_
_entity_poly.entity_id
_entity_poly.type
_entity_poly.pdbx_seq_one_letter_code
_entity_poly.pdbx_strand_id
1 'polypeptide(L)'
;MEQVKFTQMKDGDKEDYDFLTIHEIEYAKGTADRLLRALVELDESLSGYKVTRLGHSLQSATRAWRDGADIDWVVCALLHDIGDIYAPYNHDEYAASILRPFVREQCSWVVQTHGDFQMIYYGHHVGGDQNKRDRHAGHPYSSF
;
A
#
# COMPACT_ATOMS: atom_id res chain seq x y z
N MET A 1 29.38 16.40 0.92
CA MET A 1 27.93 16.65 0.82
C MET A 1 27.62 17.75 1.83
N GLU A 2 26.94 18.81 1.42
CA GLU A 2 26.52 19.86 2.36
C GLU A 2 25.53 19.30 3.38
N GLN A 3 25.53 19.87 4.59
CA GLN A 3 24.72 19.42 5.72
C GLN A 3 24.13 20.65 6.42
N VAL A 4 23.02 20.44 7.13
CA VAL A 4 22.46 21.44 8.05
C VAL A 4 23.44 21.79 9.16
N LYS A 5 23.28 22.99 9.75
CA LYS A 5 24.13 23.50 10.83
C LYS A 5 23.81 22.84 12.18
N PHE A 6 22.56 22.42 12.40
CA PHE A 6 22.10 21.93 13.68
C PHE A 6 22.51 20.47 13.97
N THR A 7 22.62 20.13 15.26
CA THR A 7 22.78 18.73 15.73
C THR A 7 21.50 18.19 16.39
N GLN A 8 20.59 19.07 16.82
CA GLN A 8 19.26 18.73 17.30
C GLN A 8 18.23 19.57 16.53
N MET A 9 17.10 18.98 16.13
CA MET A 9 16.09 19.67 15.31
C MET A 9 15.60 21.00 15.92
N LYS A 10 15.54 21.10 17.26
CA LYS A 10 15.11 22.32 17.95
C LYS A 10 16.03 23.53 17.72
N ASP A 11 17.26 23.28 17.27
CA ASP A 11 18.28 24.30 17.04
C ASP A 11 18.38 24.68 15.54
N GLY A 12 17.53 24.11 14.68
CA GLY A 12 17.52 24.41 13.24
C GLY A 12 16.90 25.76 12.92
N ASP A 13 17.42 26.41 11.88
CA ASP A 13 16.91 27.68 11.37
C ASP A 13 16.25 27.55 9.99
N LYS A 14 15.70 28.66 9.48
CA LYS A 14 14.97 28.66 8.21
C LYS A 14 15.85 28.19 7.06
N GLU A 15 17.11 28.62 7.02
CA GLU A 15 18.05 28.25 5.97
C GLU A 15 18.33 26.74 5.98
N ASP A 16 18.45 26.11 7.15
CA ASP A 16 18.57 24.66 7.28
C ASP A 16 17.35 23.92 6.71
N TYR A 17 16.15 24.39 7.02
CA TYR A 17 14.91 23.74 6.55
C TYR A 17 14.61 24.02 5.08
N ASP A 18 14.95 25.19 4.55
CA ASP A 18 14.85 25.48 3.11
C ASP A 18 15.81 24.55 2.33
N PHE A 19 17.02 24.33 2.86
CA PHE A 19 17.97 23.36 2.30
C PHE A 19 17.42 21.92 2.34
N LEU A 20 16.90 21.47 3.49
CA LEU A 20 16.31 20.13 3.61
C LEU A 20 15.09 19.95 2.70
N THR A 21 14.26 20.98 2.55
CA THR A 21 13.04 20.92 1.71
C THR A 21 13.39 20.56 0.26
N ILE A 22 14.48 21.10 -0.29
CA ILE A 22 14.96 20.76 -1.64
C ILE A 22 15.25 19.25 -1.73
N HIS A 23 15.98 18.72 -0.74
CA HIS A 23 16.30 17.29 -0.69
C HIS A 23 15.07 16.40 -0.48
N GLU A 24 14.12 16.82 0.36
CA GLU A 24 12.86 16.10 0.60
C GLU A 24 12.00 16.03 -0.67
N ILE A 25 11.86 17.14 -1.40
CA ILE A 25 11.14 17.18 -2.67
C ILE A 25 11.78 16.24 -3.69
N GLU A 26 13.11 16.30 -3.86
CA GLU A 26 13.83 15.41 -4.78
C GLU A 26 13.70 13.94 -4.36
N TYR A 27 13.79 13.65 -3.07
CA TYR A 27 13.59 12.29 -2.57
C TYR A 27 12.16 11.81 -2.83
N ALA A 28 11.15 12.64 -2.57
CA ALA A 28 9.73 12.31 -2.77
C ALA A 28 9.41 12.01 -4.24
N LYS A 29 10.03 12.70 -5.21
CA LYS A 29 9.88 12.40 -6.65
C LYS A 29 10.27 10.96 -7.01
N GLY A 30 11.23 10.38 -6.30
CA GLY A 30 11.68 8.99 -6.51
C GLY A 30 10.78 7.91 -5.88
N THR A 31 9.59 8.26 -5.34
CA THR A 31 8.74 7.31 -4.62
C THR A 31 8.23 6.19 -5.52
N ALA A 32 7.79 6.50 -6.74
CA ALA A 32 7.30 5.49 -7.68
C ALA A 32 8.37 4.43 -7.99
N ASP A 33 9.62 4.84 -8.24
CA ASP A 33 10.72 3.92 -8.52
C ASP A 33 11.04 3.01 -7.33
N ARG A 34 10.95 3.54 -6.10
CA ARG A 34 11.11 2.74 -4.89
C ARG A 34 9.99 1.72 -4.73
N LEU A 35 8.74 2.11 -5.01
CA LEU A 35 7.60 1.19 -4.98
C LEU A 35 7.72 0.10 -6.04
N LEU A 36 8.19 0.42 -7.25
CA LEU A 36 8.41 -0.58 -8.30
C LEU A 36 9.52 -1.58 -7.91
N ARG A 37 10.60 -1.10 -7.27
CA ARG A 37 11.63 -2.00 -6.72
C ARG A 37 11.07 -2.92 -5.64
N ALA A 38 10.35 -2.36 -4.67
CA ALA A 38 9.69 -3.13 -3.62
C ALA A 38 8.68 -4.14 -4.20
N LEU A 39 7.93 -3.78 -5.24
CA LEU A 39 7.02 -4.68 -5.92
C LEU A 39 7.74 -5.91 -6.49
N VAL A 40 8.95 -5.73 -7.05
CA VAL A 40 9.78 -6.86 -7.52
C VAL A 40 10.23 -7.76 -6.36
N GLU A 41 10.56 -7.18 -5.20
CA GLU A 41 10.94 -7.95 -4.00
C GLU A 41 9.81 -8.87 -3.49
N LEU A 42 8.55 -8.59 -3.84
CA LEU A 42 7.43 -9.49 -3.54
C LEU A 42 7.56 -10.87 -4.21
N ASP A 43 8.41 -11.02 -5.23
CA ASP A 43 8.62 -12.32 -5.88
C ASP A 43 9.31 -13.34 -4.97
N GLU A 44 10.15 -12.86 -4.05
CA GLU A 44 10.88 -13.69 -3.08
C GLU A 44 10.14 -13.84 -1.74
N SER A 45 8.98 -13.17 -1.60
CA SER A 45 8.21 -13.13 -0.35
C SER A 45 7.36 -14.38 -0.09
N LEU A 46 6.85 -14.49 1.15
CA LEU A 46 5.90 -15.48 1.70
C LEU A 46 5.86 -16.85 0.98
N SER A 47 6.71 -17.76 1.45
CA SER A 47 6.80 -19.13 0.93
C SER A 47 5.54 -19.96 1.23
N GLY A 48 5.07 -20.75 0.25
CA GLY A 48 4.03 -21.78 0.44
C GLY A 48 2.83 -21.68 -0.51
N TYR A 49 2.62 -20.53 -1.15
CA TYR A 49 1.63 -20.40 -2.22
C TYR A 49 2.16 -20.87 -3.58
N LYS A 50 1.25 -21.30 -4.46
CA LYS A 50 1.60 -21.72 -5.85
C LYS A 50 2.01 -20.55 -6.74
N VAL A 51 1.65 -19.32 -6.36
CA VAL A 51 1.93 -18.09 -7.09
C VAL A 51 2.64 -17.17 -6.11
N THR A 52 3.74 -16.54 -6.54
CA THR A 52 4.46 -15.55 -5.72
C THR A 52 3.59 -14.32 -5.46
N ARG A 53 3.93 -13.51 -4.46
CA ARG A 53 3.14 -12.32 -4.17
C ARG A 53 3.22 -11.29 -5.30
N LEU A 54 4.37 -11.17 -5.98
CA LEU A 54 4.47 -10.42 -7.23
C LEU A 54 3.52 -10.98 -8.30
N GLY A 55 3.53 -12.30 -8.51
CA GLY A 55 2.64 -12.95 -9.47
C GLY A 55 1.15 -12.69 -9.20
N HIS A 56 0.74 -12.73 -7.93
CA HIS A 56 -0.62 -12.40 -7.50
C HIS A 56 -0.97 -10.92 -7.75
N SER A 57 -0.05 -10.01 -7.46
CA SER A 57 -0.20 -8.57 -7.71
C SER A 57 -0.41 -8.28 -9.19
N LEU A 58 0.42 -8.87 -10.06
CA LEU A 58 0.30 -8.76 -11.51
C LEU A 58 -1.00 -9.37 -12.04
N GLN A 59 -1.43 -10.52 -11.52
CA GLN A 59 -2.70 -11.13 -11.91
C GLN A 59 -3.89 -10.23 -11.53
N SER A 60 -3.88 -9.66 -10.33
CA SER A 60 -4.92 -8.77 -9.83
C SER A 60 -5.04 -7.51 -10.70
N ALA A 61 -3.92 -6.83 -10.95
CA ALA A 61 -3.89 -5.66 -11.83
C ALA A 61 -4.32 -5.98 -13.28
N THR A 62 -3.88 -7.12 -13.81
CA THR A 62 -4.25 -7.55 -15.17
C THR A 62 -5.75 -7.81 -15.29
N ARG A 63 -6.38 -8.39 -14.26
CA ARG A 63 -7.83 -8.62 -14.23
C ARG A 63 -8.59 -7.30 -14.21
N ALA A 64 -8.19 -6.36 -13.34
CA ALA A 64 -8.77 -5.02 -13.29
C ALA A 64 -8.66 -4.30 -14.64
N TRP A 65 -7.48 -4.33 -15.26
CA TRP A 65 -7.26 -3.71 -16.57
C TRP A 65 -8.12 -4.33 -17.68
N ARG A 66 -8.24 -5.67 -17.72
CA ARG A 66 -9.09 -6.38 -18.70
C ARG A 66 -10.58 -6.12 -18.50
N ASP A 67 -11.00 -5.82 -17.28
CA ASP A 67 -12.37 -5.44 -16.95
C ASP A 67 -12.69 -3.97 -17.31
N GLY A 68 -11.72 -3.23 -17.84
CA GLY A 68 -11.90 -1.82 -18.20
C GLY A 68 -11.91 -0.87 -17.00
N ALA A 69 -11.37 -1.30 -15.85
CA ALA A 69 -11.25 -0.45 -14.68
C ALA A 69 -10.34 0.75 -14.96
N ASP A 70 -10.64 1.87 -14.30
CA ASP A 70 -9.79 3.06 -14.40
C ASP A 70 -8.44 2.90 -13.70
N ILE A 71 -7.56 3.88 -13.90
CA ILE A 71 -6.16 3.80 -13.47
C ILE A 71 -6.01 3.67 -11.95
N ASP A 72 -6.87 4.28 -11.16
CA ASP A 72 -6.81 4.19 -9.70
C ASP A 72 -7.04 2.74 -9.26
N TRP A 73 -8.01 2.05 -9.86
CA TRP A 73 -8.25 0.63 -9.59
C TRP A 73 -7.10 -0.25 -10.04
N VAL A 74 -6.55 -0.02 -11.24
CA VAL A 74 -5.43 -0.82 -11.74
C VAL A 74 -4.20 -0.66 -10.84
N VAL A 75 -3.88 0.55 -10.42
CA VAL A 75 -2.77 0.84 -9.50
C VAL A 75 -3.02 0.23 -8.12
N CYS A 76 -4.22 0.40 -7.55
CA CYS A 76 -4.56 -0.21 -6.27
C CYS A 76 -4.51 -1.74 -6.33
N ALA A 77 -5.02 -2.37 -7.39
CA ALA A 77 -4.93 -3.82 -7.56
C ALA A 77 -3.49 -4.31 -7.67
N LEU A 78 -2.60 -3.52 -8.30
CA LEU A 78 -1.17 -3.85 -8.40
C LEU A 78 -0.45 -3.74 -7.06
N LEU A 79 -0.83 -2.77 -6.22
CA LEU A 79 -0.06 -2.41 -5.02
C LEU A 79 -0.76 -2.77 -3.70
N HIS A 80 -1.94 -3.40 -3.72
CA HIS A 80 -2.72 -3.67 -2.50
C HIS A 80 -1.96 -4.48 -1.45
N ASP A 81 -1.07 -5.37 -1.87
CA ASP A 81 -0.27 -6.23 -1.00
C ASP A 81 1.17 -5.71 -0.76
N ILE A 82 1.52 -4.50 -1.22
CA ILE A 82 2.90 -3.98 -1.09
C ILE A 82 3.36 -3.84 0.37
N GLY A 83 2.41 -3.78 1.30
CA GLY A 83 2.71 -3.72 2.73
C GLY A 83 3.27 -5.00 3.33
N ASP A 84 3.18 -6.15 2.65
CA ASP A 84 3.69 -7.43 3.18
C ASP A 84 5.19 -7.39 3.48
N ILE A 85 5.95 -6.54 2.77
CA ILE A 85 7.40 -6.42 2.92
C ILE A 85 7.77 -5.88 4.31
N TYR A 86 7.00 -4.91 4.81
CA TYR A 86 7.37 -4.13 6.00
C TYR A 86 6.37 -4.24 7.15
N ALA A 87 5.13 -4.61 6.87
CA ALA A 87 4.00 -4.56 7.79
C ALA A 87 3.06 -5.77 7.64
N PRO A 88 3.54 -7.02 7.74
CA PRO A 88 2.74 -8.22 7.45
C PRO A 88 1.51 -8.44 8.34
N TYR A 89 1.41 -7.75 9.48
CA TYR A 89 0.25 -7.85 10.39
C TYR A 89 -0.84 -6.82 10.12
N ASN A 90 -0.57 -5.83 9.27
CA ASN A 90 -1.46 -4.72 8.92
C ASN A 90 -1.10 -4.18 7.52
N HIS A 91 -0.82 -5.11 6.61
CA HIS A 91 -0.23 -4.81 5.30
C HIS A 91 -1.17 -3.99 4.43
N ASP A 92 -2.47 -4.22 4.58
CA ASP A 92 -3.57 -3.50 3.96
C ASP A 92 -3.63 -2.03 4.38
N GLU A 93 -3.55 -1.76 5.69
CA GLU A 93 -3.51 -0.39 6.22
C GLU A 93 -2.24 0.36 5.80
N TYR A 94 -1.10 -0.33 5.78
CA TYR A 94 0.18 0.24 5.34
C TYR A 94 0.16 0.56 3.83
N ALA A 95 -0.29 -0.37 2.99
CA ALA A 95 -0.44 -0.16 1.56
C ALA A 95 -1.41 1.00 1.25
N ALA A 96 -2.54 1.07 1.96
CA ALA A 96 -3.48 2.17 1.80
C ALA A 96 -2.86 3.53 2.16
N SER A 97 -2.02 3.58 3.19
CA SER A 97 -1.35 4.82 3.61
C SER A 97 -0.37 5.35 2.56
N ILE A 98 0.29 4.45 1.82
CA ILE A 98 1.14 4.81 0.67
C ILE A 98 0.30 5.38 -0.48
N LEU A 99 -0.84 4.76 -0.78
CA LEU A 99 -1.63 5.08 -1.97
C LEU A 99 -2.57 6.27 -1.80
N ARG A 100 -3.05 6.52 -0.58
CA ARG A 100 -4.07 7.54 -0.26
C ARG A 100 -3.80 8.94 -0.84
N PRO A 101 -2.55 9.44 -0.93
CA PRO A 101 -2.30 10.76 -1.54
C PRO A 101 -2.48 10.81 -3.07
N PHE A 102 -2.57 9.66 -3.74
CA PHE A 102 -2.47 9.56 -5.21
C PHE A 102 -3.72 8.99 -5.89
N VAL A 103 -4.60 8.31 -5.14
CA VAL A 103 -5.81 7.68 -5.66
C VAL A 103 -7.04 8.21 -4.95
N ARG A 104 -8.21 8.10 -5.59
CA ARG A 104 -9.48 8.47 -4.96
C ARG A 104 -9.76 7.65 -3.70
N GLU A 105 -10.51 8.27 -2.78
CA GLU A 105 -10.82 7.74 -1.46
C GLU A 105 -11.35 6.30 -1.50
N GLN A 106 -12.30 6.01 -2.39
CA GLN A 106 -12.88 4.67 -2.57
C GLN A 106 -11.81 3.58 -2.77
N CYS A 107 -10.84 3.82 -3.65
CA CYS A 107 -9.80 2.84 -3.96
C CYS A 107 -8.86 2.65 -2.77
N SER A 108 -8.47 3.75 -2.09
CA SER A 108 -7.64 3.67 -0.89
C SER A 108 -8.36 2.94 0.27
N TRP A 109 -9.67 3.13 0.41
CA TRP A 109 -10.49 2.44 1.41
C TRP A 109 -10.57 0.95 1.12
N VAL A 110 -10.81 0.57 -0.14
CA VAL A 110 -10.83 -0.86 -0.52
C VAL A 110 -9.49 -1.51 -0.25
N VAL A 111 -8.36 -0.86 -0.58
CA VAL A 111 -7.04 -1.37 -0.21
C VAL A 111 -6.91 -1.49 1.31
N GLN A 112 -7.36 -0.51 2.08
CA GLN A 112 -7.27 -0.55 3.54
C GLN A 112 -8.06 -1.69 4.17
N THR A 113 -9.20 -2.08 3.57
CA THR A 113 -10.11 -3.07 4.17
C THR A 113 -10.04 -4.44 3.50
N HIS A 114 -9.27 -4.62 2.42
CA HIS A 114 -9.31 -5.85 1.63
C HIS A 114 -8.98 -7.08 2.48
N GLY A 115 -8.13 -6.92 3.50
CA GLY A 115 -7.77 -7.94 4.47
C GLY A 115 -8.97 -8.53 5.22
N ASP A 116 -9.98 -7.73 5.52
CA ASP A 116 -11.21 -8.21 6.16
C ASP A 116 -12.13 -8.94 5.18
N PHE A 117 -12.21 -8.47 3.94
CA PHE A 117 -13.09 -9.05 2.93
C PHE A 117 -12.61 -10.43 2.47
N GLN A 118 -11.29 -10.70 2.48
CA GLN A 118 -10.76 -12.03 2.17
C GLN A 118 -11.01 -13.08 3.27
N MET A 119 -11.29 -12.66 4.52
CA MET A 119 -11.48 -13.59 5.65
C MET A 119 -12.65 -14.56 5.43
N ILE A 120 -13.59 -14.22 4.55
CA ILE A 120 -14.69 -15.10 4.15
C ILE A 120 -14.20 -16.46 3.63
N TYR A 121 -12.99 -16.52 3.05
CA TYR A 121 -12.45 -17.74 2.46
C TYR A 121 -11.68 -18.61 3.44
N TYR A 122 -11.02 -18.04 4.46
CA TYR A 122 -10.11 -18.80 5.33
C TYR A 122 -10.19 -18.49 6.82
N GLY A 123 -10.94 -17.48 7.27
CA GLY A 123 -10.96 -17.05 8.67
C GLY A 123 -11.29 -18.19 9.64
N HIS A 124 -12.29 -18.99 9.30
CA HIS A 124 -12.70 -20.18 10.06
C HIS A 124 -11.64 -21.29 10.15
N HIS A 125 -10.68 -21.35 9.21
CA HIS A 125 -9.57 -22.30 9.26
C HIS A 125 -8.44 -21.87 10.20
N VAL A 126 -8.36 -20.58 10.56
CA VAL A 126 -7.30 -20.01 11.41
C VAL A 126 -7.83 -19.49 12.74
N GLY A 127 -9.07 -19.82 13.11
CA GLY A 127 -9.72 -19.35 14.34
C GLY A 127 -10.09 -17.87 14.32
N GLY A 128 -10.08 -17.23 13.15
CA GLY A 128 -10.50 -15.86 12.95
C GLY A 128 -11.99 -15.73 12.61
N ASP A 129 -12.51 -14.51 12.68
CA ASP A 129 -13.87 -14.20 12.25
C ASP A 129 -13.96 -14.22 10.71
N GLN A 130 -14.63 -15.23 10.17
CA GLN A 130 -14.90 -15.37 8.74
C GLN A 130 -15.75 -14.21 8.19
N ASN A 131 -16.58 -13.58 9.04
CA ASN A 131 -17.47 -12.50 8.66
C ASN A 131 -16.94 -11.13 9.08
N LYS A 132 -15.62 -10.97 9.31
CA LYS A 132 -15.00 -9.72 9.76
C LYS A 132 -15.40 -8.50 8.92
N ARG A 133 -15.67 -8.68 7.62
CA ARG A 133 -16.17 -7.64 6.70
C ARG A 133 -17.48 -6.98 7.15
N ASP A 134 -18.32 -7.67 7.93
CA ASP A 134 -19.63 -7.20 8.36
C ASP A 134 -19.52 -5.96 9.26
N ARG A 135 -18.35 -5.72 9.87
CA ARG A 135 -18.05 -4.47 10.59
C ARG A 135 -18.13 -3.23 9.72
N HIS A 136 -18.02 -3.39 8.41
CA HIS A 136 -18.10 -2.30 7.43
C HIS A 136 -19.51 -2.11 6.87
N ALA A 137 -20.50 -2.86 7.34
CA ALA A 137 -21.88 -2.75 6.85
C ALA A 137 -22.40 -1.30 6.99
N GLY A 138 -22.93 -0.76 5.89
CA GLY A 138 -23.43 0.61 5.81
C GLY A 138 -22.37 1.65 5.42
N HIS A 139 -21.11 1.25 5.22
CA HIS A 139 -20.11 2.15 4.65
C HIS A 139 -20.42 2.41 3.15
N PRO A 140 -20.25 3.65 2.63
CA PRO A 140 -20.56 3.96 1.23
C PRO A 140 -19.84 3.09 0.20
N TYR A 141 -18.70 2.52 0.57
CA TYR A 141 -17.86 1.70 -0.31
C TYR A 141 -17.88 0.19 0.02
N SER A 142 -18.67 -0.25 1.01
CA SER A 142 -18.71 -1.68 1.40
C SER A 142 -19.67 -2.54 0.58
N SER A 143 -20.55 -1.92 -0.22
CA SER A 143 -21.47 -2.62 -1.11
C SER A 143 -20.85 -2.81 -2.49
N PHE A 144 -20.64 -4.06 -2.88
CA PHE A 144 -20.29 -4.47 -4.25
C PHE A 144 -21.50 -5.09 -4.93
#